data_AF-A0A3C1IH69-F1
#
_entry.id   AF-A0A3C1IH69-F1
#
_cell.length_a   1.000
_cell.length_b   1.000
_cell.length_c   1.000
_cell.angle_alpha   90.00
_cell.angle_beta   90.00
_cell.angle_gamma   90.00
#
_symmetry.space_group_name_H-M   'P 1'
#
loop_
_entity.id
_entity.type
_entity.pdbx_description
1 polymer ?
#
loop_
_entity_poly.entity_id
_entity_poly.type
_entity_poly.pdbx_seq_one_letter_code
_entity_poly.pdbx_strand_id
1 'polypeptide(L)'
;MATSPKSGEKTPDQQQLPAQKAQREPQDAAYARAQDAIATARTSDASDLTLSGDDFSDLTELPPDIGTLTALTDLSLSGTQVSDISALSGLT
;
A
#
# COMPACT_ATOMS: atom_id res chain seq x y z
N MET A 1 40.81 -19.16 7.98
CA MET A 1 40.14 -20.13 7.08
C MET A 1 38.65 -20.03 7.39
N ALA A 2 37.90 -19.17 6.68
CA ALA A 2 36.99 -19.52 5.57
C ALA A 2 35.93 -20.55 6.05
N THR A 3 34.61 -20.35 6.02
CA THR A 3 33.74 -19.70 5.01
C THR A 3 32.32 -19.40 5.57
N SER A 4 31.69 -18.31 5.10
CA SER A 4 30.21 -18.15 5.08
C SER A 4 29.54 -19.13 4.10
N PRO A 5 28.25 -19.47 4.29
CA PRO A 5 27.12 -18.94 3.50
C PRO A 5 25.87 -18.69 4.39
N LYS A 6 24.71 -18.08 4.05
CA LYS A 6 24.14 -17.38 2.89
C LYS A 6 22.72 -16.93 3.31
N SER A 7 22.41 -15.66 3.04
CA SER A 7 21.11 -15.14 2.55
C SER A 7 19.79 -15.71 3.10
N GLY A 8 19.04 -14.85 3.79
CA GLY A 8 17.67 -14.56 3.38
C GLY A 8 16.54 -15.32 4.06
N GLU A 9 16.22 -14.95 5.29
CA GLU A 9 14.83 -14.92 5.74
C GLU A 9 14.59 -13.58 6.41
N LYS A 10 14.25 -12.60 5.59
CA LYS A 10 13.70 -11.32 6.02
C LYS A 10 12.23 -11.59 6.34
N THR A 11 11.96 -12.28 7.44
CA THR A 11 10.61 -12.34 8.02
C THR A 11 10.28 -10.88 8.33
N PRO A 12 9.30 -10.25 7.66
CA PRO A 12 9.03 -8.86 7.93
C PRO A 12 8.59 -8.78 9.39
N ASP A 13 9.29 -7.93 10.14
CA ASP A 13 8.99 -7.49 11.49
C ASP A 13 7.49 -7.15 11.67
N GLN A 14 6.66 -8.16 11.86
CA GLN A 14 5.29 -8.01 12.36
C GLN A 14 5.30 -7.93 13.89
N GLN A 15 6.35 -7.33 14.47
CA GLN A 15 6.34 -6.84 15.86
C GLN A 15 5.54 -5.53 15.92
N GLN A 16 4.25 -5.69 15.66
CA GLN A 16 3.25 -4.67 15.85
C GLN A 16 2.98 -4.56 17.37
N LEU A 17 3.65 -3.62 18.04
CA LEU A 17 3.57 -3.40 19.48
C LEU A 17 2.10 -3.27 19.95
N PRO A 18 1.74 -3.79 21.14
CA PRO A 18 0.35 -3.88 21.62
C PRO A 18 -0.34 -2.53 21.87
N ALA A 19 0.34 -1.39 21.72
CA ALA A 19 -0.24 -0.05 21.86
C ALA A 19 -0.92 0.48 20.58
N GLN A 20 -0.70 -0.13 19.41
CA GLN A 20 -1.20 0.40 18.15
C GLN A 20 -2.52 -0.24 17.66
N LYS A 21 -3.05 -1.26 18.34
CA LYS A 21 -4.29 -1.95 17.94
C LYS A 21 -5.52 -1.04 17.88
N ALA A 22 -5.59 0.02 18.69
CA ALA A 22 -6.74 0.92 18.74
C ALA A 22 -6.65 2.13 17.79
N GLN A 23 -5.45 2.44 17.28
CA GLN A 23 -5.23 3.53 16.31
C GLN A 23 -5.12 3.01 14.88
N ARG A 24 -4.85 1.71 14.69
CA ARG A 24 -4.81 1.09 13.37
C ARG A 24 -6.13 0.60 12.84
N GLU A 25 -7.21 0.50 13.63
CA GLU A 25 -8.51 0.06 13.10
C GLU A 25 -9.01 0.87 11.87
N PRO A 26 -9.04 2.21 11.89
CA PRO A 26 -9.46 2.97 10.71
C PRO A 26 -8.42 2.93 9.58
N GLN A 27 -7.14 2.87 9.93
CA GLN A 27 -6.06 2.77 8.95
C GLN A 27 -6.06 1.42 8.21
N ASP A 28 -6.22 0.30 8.91
CA ASP A 28 -6.35 -1.03 8.32
C ASP A 28 -7.56 -1.09 7.38
N ALA A 29 -8.68 -0.48 7.76
CA ALA A 29 -9.86 -0.38 6.91
C ALA A 29 -9.60 0.45 5.63
N ALA A 30 -8.95 1.61 5.77
CA ALA A 30 -8.56 2.45 4.64
C ALA A 30 -7.58 1.72 3.70
N TYR A 31 -6.60 1.00 4.27
CA TYR A 31 -5.63 0.22 3.51
C TYR A 31 -6.28 -0.94 2.76
N ALA A 32 -7.18 -1.69 3.42
CA ALA A 32 -7.95 -2.76 2.78
C ALA A 32 -8.85 -2.22 1.65
N ARG A 33 -9.51 -1.07 1.86
CA ARG A 33 -10.27 -0.37 0.79
C ARG A 33 -9.37 0.02 -0.37
N ALA A 34 -8.14 0.49 -0.10
CA ALA A 34 -7.19 0.86 -1.14
C ALA A 34 -6.76 -0.36 -1.95
N GLN A 35 -6.49 -1.48 -1.28
CA GLN A 35 -6.19 -2.75 -1.95
C GLN A 35 -7.34 -3.24 -2.82
N ASP A 36 -8.58 -3.15 -2.33
CA ASP A 36 -9.77 -3.54 -3.09
C ASP A 36 -9.99 -2.66 -4.32
N ALA A 37 -9.79 -1.34 -4.17
CA ALA A 37 -9.85 -0.39 -5.28
C ALA A 37 -8.75 -0.66 -6.32
N ILE A 38 -7.52 -0.95 -5.88
CA ILE A 38 -6.41 -1.35 -6.75
C ILE A 38 -6.75 -2.66 -7.48
N ALA A 39 -7.28 -3.67 -6.77
CA ALA A 39 -7.67 -4.93 -7.39
C ALA A 39 -8.79 -4.74 -8.42
N THR A 40 -9.75 -3.88 -8.13
CA THR A 40 -10.84 -3.51 -9.04
C THR A 40 -10.30 -2.79 -10.27
N ALA A 41 -9.42 -1.81 -10.09
CA ALA A 41 -8.74 -1.11 -11.18
C ALA A 41 -7.92 -2.08 -12.03
N ARG A 42 -7.20 -3.01 -11.41
CA ARG A 42 -6.41 -4.03 -12.10
C ARG A 42 -7.26 -4.95 -12.95
N THR A 43 -8.36 -5.45 -12.37
CA THR A 43 -9.26 -6.39 -13.06
C THR A 43 -10.06 -5.72 -14.18
N SER A 44 -10.24 -4.40 -14.09
CA SER A 44 -10.94 -3.61 -15.10
C SER A 44 -9.99 -2.90 -16.08
N ASP A 45 -8.66 -3.10 -15.94
CA ASP A 45 -7.63 -2.35 -16.65
C ASP A 45 -7.89 -0.82 -16.63
N ALA A 46 -8.33 -0.31 -15.47
CA ALA A 46 -8.67 1.08 -15.31
C ALA A 46 -7.42 1.96 -15.38
N SER A 47 -7.50 3.02 -16.18
CA SER A 47 -6.48 4.07 -16.26
C SER A 47 -6.51 5.03 -15.07
N ASP A 48 -7.62 5.06 -14.32
CA ASP A 48 -7.86 6.03 -13.27
C ASP A 48 -8.14 5.31 -11.95
N LEU A 49 -7.41 5.67 -10.89
CA LEU A 49 -7.60 5.14 -9.55
C LEU A 49 -7.80 6.29 -8.57
N THR A 50 -8.92 6.27 -7.88
CA THR A 50 -9.27 7.28 -6.88
C THR A 50 -9.23 6.67 -5.49
N LEU A 51 -8.21 7.03 -4.72
CA LEU A 51 -8.08 6.70 -3.29
C LEU A 51 -8.21 8.02 -2.50
N SER A 52 -9.36 8.67 -2.62
CA SER A 52 -9.62 9.99 -2.06
C SER A 52 -10.95 10.01 -1.32
N GLY A 53 -11.06 10.85 -0.28
CA GLY A 53 -12.26 11.00 0.54
C GLY A 53 -12.06 10.53 1.99
N ASP A 54 -13.12 10.66 2.79
CA ASP A 54 -13.08 10.36 4.22
C ASP A 54 -12.68 8.91 4.53
N ASP A 55 -13.04 7.95 3.67
CA ASP A 55 -12.64 6.54 3.80
C ASP A 55 -11.12 6.33 3.76
N PHE A 56 -10.36 7.27 3.17
CA PHE A 56 -8.90 7.20 3.01
C PHE A 56 -8.17 8.27 3.83
N SER A 57 -8.88 9.01 4.69
CA SER A 57 -8.29 10.06 5.52
C SER A 57 -7.26 9.53 6.52
N ASP A 58 -7.45 8.29 6.99
CA ASP A 58 -6.51 7.57 7.86
C ASP A 58 -5.49 6.72 7.08
N LEU A 59 -5.49 6.78 5.75
CA LEU A 59 -4.52 6.08 4.92
C LEU A 59 -3.18 6.81 5.00
N THR A 60 -2.21 6.25 5.72
CA THR A 60 -0.85 6.84 5.79
C THR A 60 0.17 6.17 4.87
N GLU A 61 -0.16 5.01 4.30
CA GLU A 61 0.73 4.22 3.44
C GLU A 61 -0.06 3.65 2.26
N LEU A 62 0.55 3.64 1.07
CA LEU A 62 -0.06 3.07 -0.12
C LEU A 62 0.30 1.58 -0.30
N PRO A 63 -0.64 0.73 -0.73
CA PRO A 63 -0.32 -0.65 -1.05
C PRO A 63 0.67 -0.77 -2.22
N PRO A 64 1.70 -1.63 -2.13
CA PRO A 64 2.69 -1.81 -3.21
C PRO A 64 2.07 -2.41 -4.49
N ASP A 65 0.90 -3.04 -4.37
CA ASP A 65 0.14 -3.60 -5.50
C ASP A 65 -0.22 -2.56 -6.57
N ILE A 66 -0.30 -1.27 -6.21
CA ILE A 66 -0.57 -0.19 -7.18
C ILE A 66 0.49 -0.15 -8.29
N GLY A 67 1.74 -0.53 -7.98
CA GLY A 67 2.83 -0.59 -8.95
C GLY A 67 2.64 -1.68 -10.01
N THR A 68 1.66 -2.57 -9.84
CA THR A 68 1.29 -3.58 -10.85
C THR A 68 0.27 -3.08 -11.86
N LEU A 69 -0.33 -1.90 -11.63
CA LEU A 69 -1.32 -1.31 -12.52
C LEU A 69 -0.65 -0.62 -13.72
N THR A 70 -0.19 -1.40 -14.70
CA THR A 70 0.50 -0.87 -15.89
C THR A 70 -0.36 0.02 -16.78
N ALA A 71 -1.69 -0.07 -16.65
CA ALA A 71 -2.64 0.77 -17.40
C ALA A 71 -2.94 2.10 -16.70
N LEU A 72 -2.53 2.28 -15.44
CA LEU A 72 -2.87 3.45 -14.63
C LEU A 72 -2.13 4.70 -15.12
N THR A 73 -2.88 5.71 -15.52
CA THR A 73 -2.40 7.04 -15.93
C THR A 73 -2.68 8.10 -14.87
N ASP A 74 -3.77 7.93 -14.12
CA ASP A 74 -4.29 8.93 -13.20
C ASP A 74 -4.50 8.33 -11.81
N LEU A 75 -3.89 8.95 -10.80
CA LEU A 75 -4.01 8.55 -9.40
C LEU A 75 -4.39 9.76 -8.54
N SER A 76 -5.53 9.67 -7.87
CA SER A 76 -5.98 10.69 -6.92
C SER A 76 -5.82 10.19 -5.48
N LEU A 77 -4.96 10.85 -4.70
CA LEU A 77 -4.72 10.61 -3.26
C LEU A 77 -5.19 11.78 -2.39
N SER A 78 -6.16 12.56 -2.87
CA SER A 78 -6.59 13.79 -2.21
C SER A 78 -7.29 13.51 -0.88
N GLY A 79 -6.90 14.24 0.16
CA GLY A 79 -7.44 14.06 1.51
C GLY A 79 -6.92 12.83 2.25
N THR A 80 -5.84 12.20 1.78
CA THR A 80 -5.15 11.11 2.49
C THR A 80 -3.93 11.62 3.27
N GLN A 81 -3.42 10.81 4.19
CA GLN A 81 -2.20 11.09 4.97
C GLN A 81 -0.98 10.33 4.41
N VAL A 82 -1.05 9.89 3.15
CA VAL A 82 0.00 9.08 2.54
C VAL A 82 1.25 9.92 2.36
N SER A 83 2.32 9.53 3.06
CA SER A 83 3.65 10.11 2.88
C SER A 83 4.56 9.19 2.06
N ASP A 84 4.29 7.89 2.11
CA ASP A 84 5.06 6.88 1.38
C ASP A 84 4.41 6.57 0.02
N ILE A 85 4.98 7.15 -1.03
CA ILE A 85 4.63 6.89 -2.44
C ILE A 85 5.57 5.89 -3.11
N SER A 86 6.40 5.21 -2.33
CA SER A 86 7.35 4.17 -2.78
C SER A 86 6.65 3.08 -3.60
N ALA A 87 5.37 2.82 -3.31
CA ALA A 87 4.51 1.89 -4.02
C ALA A 87 4.31 2.23 -5.52
N LEU A 88 4.43 3.51 -5.91
CA LEU A 88 4.29 3.95 -7.31
C LEU A 88 5.51 3.62 -8.16
N SER A 89 6.63 3.25 -7.53
CA SER A 89 7.87 2.94 -8.25
C SER A 89 7.76 1.78 -9.23
N GLY A 90 6.68 0.97 -9.18
CA GLY A 90 6.44 -0.13 -10.11
C GLY A 90 5.81 0.27 -11.45
N LEU A 91 5.30 1.51 -11.58
CA LEU A 91 4.56 2.00 -12.76
C LEU A 91 5.46 2.31 -13.99
N THR A 92 6.63 1.68 -14.12
CA THR A 92 7.65 2.00 -15.15
C THR A 92 7.44 1.26 -16.47
#